data_AF-A0A022FUG8-F1
#
_entry.id   AF-A0A022FUG8-F1
#
_cell.length_a   1.000
_cell.length_b   1.000
_cell.length_c   1.000
_cell.angle_alpha   90.00
_cell.angle_beta   90.00
_cell.angle_gamma   90.00
#
_symmetry.space_group_name_H-M   'P 1'
#
loop_
_entity.id
_entity.type
_entity.pdbx_description
1 polymer ?
#
loop_
_entity_poly.entity_id
_entity_poly.type
_entity_poly.pdbx_seq_one_letter_code
_entity_poly.pdbx_strand_id
1 'polypeptide(L)'
;MSDSSPSRSPGNTVPGSTPFASYKGFDLYPLVYRHRPEQAWPRIKPDNSFLASIVICREGYRPGSDHARVYPMSESRWENIGSARRGALQFGEDIINGLVAGESVTSI
;
A
#
# COMPACT_ATOMS: atom_id res chain seq x y z
N MET A 1 -19.59 21.80 -28.53
CA MET A 1 -19.14 21.74 -27.13
C MET A 1 -18.41 20.43 -26.98
N SER A 2 -17.08 20.49 -27.02
CA SER A 2 -16.21 19.31 -27.08
C SER A 2 -15.86 18.91 -25.65
N ASP A 3 -16.37 17.76 -25.21
CA ASP A 3 -15.93 17.13 -23.97
C ASP A 3 -14.81 16.16 -24.32
N SER A 4 -13.57 16.67 -24.31
CA SER A 4 -12.37 15.87 -24.51
C SER A 4 -12.01 15.17 -23.21
N SER A 5 -12.70 14.07 -22.91
CA SER A 5 -12.22 13.07 -21.96
C SER A 5 -10.91 12.46 -22.50
N PRO A 6 -9.82 12.41 -21.73
CA PRO A 6 -8.59 11.77 -22.18
C PRO A 6 -8.86 10.27 -22.38
N SER A 7 -8.68 9.83 -23.63
CA SER A 7 -8.62 8.42 -24.02
C SER A 7 -7.62 7.69 -23.14
N ARG A 8 -8.12 6.88 -22.21
CA ARG A 8 -7.34 6.00 -21.36
C ARG A 8 -6.75 4.93 -22.28
N SER A 9 -5.49 5.09 -22.70
CA SER A 9 -4.81 4.09 -23.53
C SER A 9 -4.85 2.73 -22.83
N PRO A 10 -5.38 1.67 -23.46
CA PRO A 10 -5.35 0.33 -22.90
C PRO A 10 -3.95 -0.26 -23.12
N GLY A 11 -2.99 0.21 -22.33
CA GLY A 11 -1.62 -0.27 -22.34
C GLY A 11 -1.34 -1.15 -21.12
N ASN A 12 -1.25 -2.46 -21.34
CA ASN A 12 -0.50 -3.42 -20.51
C ASN A 12 -1.01 -3.78 -19.10
N THR A 13 -2.31 -4.10 -18.95
CA THR A 13 -2.77 -4.87 -17.79
C THR A 13 -2.22 -6.30 -17.85
N VAL A 14 -1.16 -6.57 -17.09
CA VAL A 14 -0.76 -7.96 -16.80
C VAL A 14 -1.70 -8.48 -15.71
N PRO A 15 -2.32 -9.67 -15.87
CA PRO A 15 -3.15 -10.27 -14.84
C PRO A 15 -2.37 -10.44 -13.53
N GLY A 16 -2.84 -9.83 -12.44
CA GLY A 16 -2.26 -9.99 -11.10
C GLY A 16 -1.76 -8.72 -10.40
N SER A 17 -1.81 -7.55 -11.05
CA SER A 17 -1.33 -6.28 -10.48
C SER A 17 -2.36 -5.15 -10.55
N THR A 18 -3.65 -5.46 -10.36
CA THR A 18 -4.68 -4.42 -10.26
C THR A 18 -4.52 -3.70 -8.92
N PRO A 19 -4.42 -2.37 -8.90
CA PRO A 19 -4.39 -1.63 -7.64
C PRO A 19 -5.67 -1.87 -6.84
N PHE A 20 -5.55 -1.81 -5.52
CA PHE A 20 -6.74 -1.86 -4.68
C PHE A 20 -7.52 -0.54 -4.75
N ALA A 21 -6.79 0.57 -4.88
CA ALA A 21 -7.33 1.91 -5.08
C ALA A 21 -6.33 2.77 -5.86
N SER A 22 -6.82 3.82 -6.52
CA SER A 22 -6.00 4.87 -7.10
C SER A 22 -6.32 6.21 -6.43
N TYR A 23 -5.30 7.01 -6.12
CA TYR A 23 -5.42 8.26 -5.39
C TYR A 23 -4.41 9.29 -5.92
N LYS A 24 -4.90 10.44 -6.43
CA LYS A 24 -4.09 11.56 -6.91
C LYS A 24 -2.94 11.18 -7.87
N GLY A 25 -3.21 10.27 -8.81
CA GLY A 25 -2.22 9.81 -9.79
C GLY A 25 -1.27 8.74 -9.26
N PHE A 26 -1.59 8.11 -8.13
CA PHE A 26 -0.87 6.97 -7.59
C PHE A 26 -1.79 5.76 -7.44
N ASP A 27 -1.22 4.58 -7.66
CA ASP A 27 -1.85 3.28 -7.45
C ASP A 27 -1.41 2.69 -6.10
N LEU A 28 -2.38 2.21 -5.31
CA LEU A 28 -2.21 1.75 -3.93
C LEU A 28 -2.40 0.24 -3.82
N TYR A 29 -1.40 -0.46 -3.26
CA TYR A 29 -1.40 -1.91 -3.08
C TYR A 29 -1.14 -2.29 -1.61
N PRO A 30 -2.19 -2.53 -0.81
CA PRO A 30 -2.04 -2.88 0.59
C PRO A 30 -1.47 -4.30 0.73
N LEU A 31 -0.40 -4.42 1.52
CA LEU A 31 0.25 -5.67 1.87
C LEU A 31 -0.09 -6.00 3.33
N VAL A 32 -0.96 -6.98 3.54
CA VAL A 32 -1.34 -7.42 4.89
C VAL A 32 -0.76 -8.79 5.16
N TYR A 33 -0.04 -8.94 6.27
CA TYR A 33 0.64 -10.18 6.64
C TYR A 33 0.44 -10.48 8.12
N ARG A 34 0.37 -11.77 8.46
CA ARG A 34 0.23 -12.20 9.84
C ARG A 34 1.53 -11.91 10.57
N HIS A 35 1.44 -11.30 11.74
CA HIS A 35 2.61 -11.14 12.58
C HIS A 35 3.05 -12.51 13.11
N ARG A 36 4.37 -12.69 13.12
CA ARG A 36 5.01 -13.82 13.76
C ARG A 36 6.08 -13.25 14.68
N PRO A 37 5.84 -13.18 16.00
CA PRO A 37 6.87 -12.72 16.91
C PRO A 37 8.09 -13.64 16.77
N GLU A 38 9.30 -13.06 16.90
CA GLU A 38 10.50 -13.87 17.06
C GLU A 38 10.29 -14.85 18.21
N GLN A 39 10.63 -16.12 17.96
CA GLN A 39 10.33 -17.20 18.89
C GLN A 39 11.27 -17.11 20.09
N ALA A 40 10.90 -16.32 21.10
CA ALA A 40 11.60 -16.27 22.38
C ALA A 40 11.18 -17.44 23.27
N TRP A 41 12.14 -17.97 24.03
CA TRP A 41 11.89 -18.93 25.11
C TRP A 41 11.74 -18.17 26.44
N PRO A 42 10.72 -18.47 27.27
CA PRO A 42 9.65 -19.46 27.07
C PRO A 42 8.64 -19.02 26.00
N ARG A 43 8.05 -20.00 25.31
CA ARG A 43 7.15 -19.78 24.16
C ARG A 43 5.93 -18.95 24.57
N ILE A 44 5.87 -17.71 24.10
CA ILE A 44 4.70 -16.84 24.25
C ILE A 44 3.60 -17.35 23.31
N LYS A 45 2.32 -17.23 23.73
CA LYS A 45 1.18 -17.51 22.84
C LYS A 45 1.34 -16.69 21.55
N PRO A 46 1.20 -17.29 20.36
CA PRO A 46 1.26 -16.54 19.12
C PRO A 46 0.21 -15.43 19.17
N ASP A 47 0.63 -14.18 18.98
CA ASP A 47 -0.35 -13.16 18.67
C ASP A 47 -0.94 -13.48 17.27
N ASN A 48 -2.26 -13.41 17.18
CA ASN A 48 -2.97 -13.60 15.91
C ASN A 48 -3.12 -12.27 15.17
N SER A 49 -2.23 -11.32 15.45
CA SER A 49 -2.31 -9.99 14.89
C SER A 49 -1.79 -9.96 13.45
N PHE A 50 -2.17 -8.91 12.75
CA PHE A 50 -1.71 -8.60 11.41
C PHE A 50 -0.87 -7.33 11.46
N LEU A 51 0.16 -7.31 10.63
CA LEU A 51 0.91 -6.14 10.26
C LEU A 51 0.49 -5.72 8.85
N ALA A 52 0.79 -4.48 8.50
CA ALA A 52 0.51 -3.94 7.19
C ALA A 52 1.67 -3.11 6.65
N SER A 53 1.76 -3.06 5.34
CA SER A 53 2.56 -2.11 4.57
C SER A 53 1.72 -1.66 3.38
N ILE A 54 2.09 -0.57 2.73
CA ILE A 54 1.46 -0.11 1.49
C ILE A 54 2.53 0.04 0.41
N VAL A 55 2.30 -0.52 -0.78
CA VAL A 55 3.07 -0.13 -1.97
C VAL A 55 2.33 1.02 -2.63
N ILE A 56 3.05 2.10 -2.89
CA ILE A 56 2.56 3.22 -3.69
C ILE A 56 3.35 3.22 -4.99
N CYS A 57 2.63 3.24 -6.10
CA CYS A 57 3.17 3.30 -7.45
C CYS A 57 2.63 4.53 -8.17
N ARG A 58 3.36 5.12 -9.11
CA ARG A 58 2.73 6.06 -10.05
C ARG A 58 1.66 5.34 -10.88
N GLU A 59 0.52 5.98 -11.10
CA GLU A 59 -0.60 5.35 -11.82
C GLU A 59 -0.16 4.86 -13.21
N GLY A 60 -0.53 3.64 -13.55
CA GLY A 60 -0.17 3.00 -14.83
C GLY A 60 1.23 2.38 -14.87
N TYR A 61 2.05 2.57 -13.84
CA TYR A 61 3.33 1.86 -13.68
C TYR A 61 3.15 0.59 -12.86
N ARG A 62 4.08 -0.36 -13.01
CA ARG A 62 4.04 -1.61 -12.24
C ARG A 62 4.70 -1.46 -10.86
N PRO A 63 4.15 -2.10 -9.81
CA PRO A 63 4.87 -2.38 -8.58
C PRO A 63 6.19 -3.11 -8.88
N GLY A 64 7.27 -2.73 -8.17
CA GLY A 64 8.61 -3.31 -8.37
C GLY A 64 9.45 -2.65 -9.47
N SER A 65 8.97 -1.55 -10.06
CA SER A 65 9.77 -0.63 -10.86
C SER A 65 10.30 0.53 -10.00
N ASP A 66 11.17 1.37 -10.57
CA ASP A 66 11.68 2.59 -9.92
C ASP A 66 10.58 3.63 -9.59
N HIS A 67 9.35 3.41 -10.07
CA HIS A 67 8.16 4.22 -9.80
C HIS A 67 7.31 3.72 -8.64
N ALA A 68 7.82 2.75 -7.87
CA ALA A 68 7.11 2.16 -6.74
C ALA A 68 8.00 2.11 -5.50
N ARG A 69 7.39 2.32 -4.34
CA ARG A 69 8.06 2.14 -3.04
C ARG A 69 7.11 1.49 -2.04
N VAL A 70 7.69 0.67 -1.16
CA VAL A 70 6.98 0.05 -0.03
C VAL A 70 7.17 0.92 1.21
N TYR A 71 6.06 1.21 1.89
CA TYR A 71 6.01 1.97 3.13
C TYR A 71 5.47 1.06 4.25
N PRO A 72 6.31 0.64 5.20
CA PRO A 72 5.90 -0.24 6.30
C PRO A 72 5.14 0.52 7.40
N MET A 73 4.10 -0.10 7.98
CA MET A 73 3.38 0.41 9.16
C MET A 73 3.83 -0.31 10.43
N SER A 74 5.09 -0.12 10.82
CA SER A 74 5.80 -0.92 11.83
C SER A 74 5.12 -0.96 13.21
N GLU A 75 4.41 0.10 13.59
CA GLU A 75 3.90 0.28 14.95
C GLU A 75 2.46 -0.23 15.15
N SER A 76 1.73 -0.48 14.06
CA SER A 76 0.31 -0.83 14.13
C SER A 76 0.07 -2.34 14.11
N ARG A 77 -0.62 -2.84 15.14
CA ARG A 77 -1.12 -4.22 15.23
C ARG A 77 -2.61 -4.24 14.93
N TRP A 78 -3.04 -5.15 14.06
CA TRP A 78 -4.43 -5.24 13.65
C TRP A 78 -5.01 -6.61 13.99
N GLU A 79 -6.25 -6.65 14.46
CA GLU A 79 -6.92 -7.91 14.84
C GLU A 79 -7.38 -8.72 13.62
N ASN A 80 -7.61 -8.05 12.48
CA ASN A 80 -8.07 -8.70 11.25
C ASN A 80 -7.53 -8.03 9.99
N ILE A 81 -7.61 -8.78 8.88
CA ILE A 81 -7.13 -8.38 7.56
C ILE A 81 -7.87 -7.14 7.04
N GLY A 82 -9.18 -7.05 7.28
CA GLY A 82 -10.00 -5.95 6.78
C GLY A 82 -9.62 -4.60 7.39
N SER A 83 -9.41 -4.55 8.70
CA SER A 83 -8.92 -3.36 9.39
C SER A 83 -7.49 -2.99 8.98
N ALA A 84 -6.59 -3.97 8.90
CA ALA A 84 -5.22 -3.75 8.44
C ALA A 84 -5.17 -3.14 7.03
N ARG A 85 -6.02 -3.66 6.13
CA ARG A 85 -6.13 -3.15 4.75
C ARG A 85 -6.62 -1.71 4.71
N ARG A 86 -7.68 -1.37 5.45
CA ARG A 86 -8.20 0.00 5.50
C ARG A 86 -7.16 0.96 6.09
N GLY A 87 -6.47 0.55 7.16
CA GLY A 87 -5.36 1.31 7.73
C GLY A 87 -4.24 1.57 6.73
N ALA A 88 -3.84 0.57 5.95
CA ALA A 88 -2.83 0.72 4.92
C ALA A 88 -3.22 1.69 3.80
N LEU A 89 -4.50 1.72 3.42
CA LEU A 89 -5.00 2.67 2.42
C LEU A 89 -4.98 4.09 2.95
N GLN A 90 -5.51 4.32 4.16
CA GLN A 90 -5.47 5.62 4.79
C GLN A 90 -4.03 6.13 4.93
N PHE A 91 -3.13 5.26 5.40
CA PHE A 91 -1.70 5.59 5.51
C PHE A 91 -1.08 5.95 4.16
N GLY A 92 -1.43 5.24 3.09
CA GLY A 92 -0.99 5.59 1.74
C GLY A 92 -1.47 6.97 1.28
N GLU A 93 -2.74 7.30 1.53
CA GLU A 93 -3.29 8.63 1.25
C GLU A 93 -2.59 9.71 2.09
N ASP A 94 -2.32 9.44 3.37
CA ASP A 94 -1.62 10.36 4.28
C ASP A 94 -0.19 10.65 3.80
N ILE A 95 0.54 9.64 3.31
CA ILE A 95 1.88 9.85 2.70
C ILE A 95 1.75 10.73 1.45
N ILE A 96 0.80 10.44 0.56
CA ILE A 96 0.59 11.23 -0.68
C ILE A 96 0.22 12.68 -0.34
N ASN A 97 -0.50 12.89 0.75
CA ASN A 97 -0.87 14.22 1.25
C ASN A 97 0.26 14.91 2.04
N GLY A 98 1.39 14.26 2.28
CA GLY A 98 2.51 14.82 3.04
C GLY A 98 2.23 14.93 4.54
N LEU A 99 1.34 14.09 5.08
CA LEU A 99 0.91 14.10 6.49
C LEU A 99 1.74 13.16 7.38
N VAL A 100 2.59 12.32 6.78
CA VAL A 100 3.46 11.37 7.49
C VAL A 100 4.88 11.92 7.53
N ALA A 101 5.38 12.21 8.73
CA ALA A 101 6.74 12.71 8.90
C ALA A 101 7.79 11.69 8.42
N GLY A 102 8.73 12.14 7.59
CA GLY A 102 9.83 11.31 7.08
C GLY A 102 9.48 10.43 5.87
N GLU A 103 8.20 10.33 5.49
CA GLU A 103 7.76 9.58 4.32
C GLU A 103 7.24 10.52 3.22
N SER A 104 7.55 10.20 1.96
CA SER A 104 7.11 11.00 0.82
C SER A 104 7.21 10.21 -0.48
N VAL A 105 6.29 10.49 -1.41
CA VAL A 105 6.28 9.95 -2.77
C VAL A 105 7.16 10.76 -3.75
N THR A 106 7.86 11.80 -3.31
CA THR A 106 8.68 12.65 -4.20
C THR A 106 9.85 11.90 -4.87
N SER A 107 10.27 10.77 -4.31
CA SER A 107 11.36 9.95 -4.86
C SER A 107 10.92 8.87 -5.85
N ILE A 108 9.61 8.70 -6.08
CA ILE A 108 9.05 7.68 -6.99
C ILE A 108 8.38 8.33 -8.21
#